data_AF-A0A919LYP2-F1
#
_entry.id   AF-A0A919LYP2-F1
#
_cell.length_a   1.000
_cell.length_b   1.000
_cell.length_c   1.000
_cell.angle_alpha   90.00
_cell.angle_beta   90.00
_cell.angle_gamma   90.00
#
_symmetry.space_group_name_H-M   'P 1'
#
loop_
_entity.id
_entity.type
_entity.pdbx_description
1 polymer ?
#
loop_
_entity_poly.entity_id
_entity_poly.type
_entity_poly.pdbx_seq_one_letter_code
_entity_poly.pdbx_strand_id
1 'polypeptide(L)' 'MSSNAQVRRRAVQAARGESPFDLLLIDAQIVDMATGEIRPADVGIVGEMIASVHPRGSREDAHEVRSRPVATCPPA' A
#
# COMPACT_ATOMS: atom_id res chain seq x y z
N MET A 1 -26.46 -1.02 7.00
CA MET A 1 -25.25 -1.41 7.78
C MET A 1 -24.40 -2.50 7.07
N SER A 2 -24.26 -2.46 5.74
CA SER A 2 -23.59 -3.54 4.97
C SER A 2 -22.19 -3.20 4.44
N SER A 3 -21.68 -1.99 4.70
CA SER A 3 -20.53 -1.46 3.94
C SER A 3 -19.17 -1.99 4.41
N ASN A 4 -18.95 -2.18 5.72
CA ASN A 4 -17.60 -2.46 6.24
C ASN A 4 -17.13 -3.92 6.02
N ALA A 5 -18.02 -4.90 6.18
CA ALA A 5 -17.67 -6.32 6.02
C ALA A 5 -17.32 -6.67 4.55
N GLN A 6 -17.98 -6.04 3.58
CA GLN A 6 -17.69 -6.21 2.16
C GLN A 6 -16.33 -5.60 1.79
N VAL A 7 -16.03 -4.39 2.27
CA VAL A 7 -14.71 -3.75 2.09
C VAL A 7 -13.61 -4.59 2.72
N ARG A 8 -13.82 -5.08 3.95
CA ARG A 8 -12.88 -6.00 4.62
C ARG A 8 -12.63 -7.26 3.82
N ARG A 9 -13.69 -7.87 3.27
CA ARG A 9 -13.53 -9.08 2.45
C ARG A 9 -12.71 -8.80 1.19
N ARG A 10 -12.99 -7.70 0.48
CA ARG A 10 -12.20 -7.28 -0.69
C ARG A 10 -10.76 -6.97 -0.32
N ALA A 11 -10.52 -6.29 0.80
CA ALA A 11 -9.17 -6.01 1.31
C ALA A 11 -8.39 -7.30 1.59
N VAL A 12 -9.02 -8.31 2.18
CA VAL A 12 -8.39 -9.62 2.41
C VAL A 12 -8.11 -10.35 1.10
N GLN A 13 -9.04 -10.35 0.14
CA GLN A 13 -8.82 -10.94 -1.19
C GLN A 13 -7.65 -10.25 -1.90
N ALA A 14 -7.60 -8.92 -1.85
CA ALA A 14 -6.53 -8.14 -2.43
C ALA A 14 -5.19 -8.41 -1.75
N ALA A 15 -5.14 -8.50 -0.41
CA ALA A 15 -3.94 -8.87 0.33
C ALA A 15 -3.43 -10.27 -0.02
N ARG A 16 -4.33 -11.22 -0.30
CA ARG A 16 -3.97 -12.58 -0.76
C ARG A 16 -3.52 -12.66 -2.21
N GLY A 17 -3.73 -11.62 -3.01
CA GLY A 17 -3.43 -11.62 -4.45
C GLY A 17 -4.52 -12.28 -5.30
N GLU A 18 -5.70 -12.49 -4.71
CA GLU A 18 -6.89 -13.02 -5.39
C GLU A 18 -7.67 -11.91 -6.12
N SER A 19 -7.32 -10.64 -5.86
CA SER A 19 -7.90 -9.46 -6.52
C SER A 19 -6.87 -8.33 -6.55
N PRO A 20 -6.93 -7.43 -7.56
CA PRO A 20 -6.07 -6.25 -7.57
C PRO A 20 -6.47 -5.25 -6.46
N PHE A 21 -5.50 -4.46 -6.00
CA PHE A 21 -5.74 -3.31 -5.13
C PHE A 21 -6.43 -2.18 -5.89
N ASP A 22 -7.16 -1.31 -5.19
CA ASP A 22 -7.73 -0.11 -5.81
C ASP A 22 -6.62 0.92 -6.04
N LEU A 23 -5.76 1.12 -5.05
CA LEU A 23 -4.61 2.01 -5.11
C LEU A 23 -3.37 1.34 -4.51
N LEU A 24 -2.25 1.39 -5.22
CA LEU A 24 -0.95 0.97 -4.74
C LEU A 24 -0.02 2.18 -4.65
N LEU A 25 0.37 2.53 -3.44
CA LEU A 25 1.40 3.52 -3.18
C LEU A 25 2.75 2.84 -3.27
N ILE A 26 3.51 3.20 -4.30
CA ILE A 26 4.87 2.68 -4.50
C ILE A 26 5.92 3.70 -4.09
N ASP A 27 7.10 3.20 -3.75
CA ASP A 27 8.28 3.99 -3.35
C ASP A 27 8.09 4.81 -2.07
N ALA A 28 7.12 4.44 -1.24
CA ALA A 28 6.87 5.11 0.01
C ALA A 28 7.91 4.74 1.08
N GLN A 29 8.17 5.70 1.96
CA GLN A 29 8.92 5.47 3.20
C GLN A 29 7.91 5.37 4.34
N ILE A 30 7.83 4.18 4.94
CA ILE A 30 6.95 3.93 6.07
C ILE A 30 7.76 4.05 7.35
N VAL A 31 7.29 4.90 8.25
CA VAL A 31 7.78 4.97 9.63
C VAL A 31 7.14 3.81 10.38
N ASP A 32 7.92 2.77 10.67
CA ASP A 32 7.47 1.67 11.51
C ASP A 32 7.54 2.12 12.98
N MET A 33 6.39 2.48 13.53
CA MET A 33 6.31 2.95 14.92
C MET A 33 6.55 1.84 15.95
N ALA A 34 6.60 0.56 15.55
CA ALA A 34 6.93 -0.53 16.45
C ALA A 34 8.46 -0.68 16.65
N THR A 35 9.24 -0.32 15.64
CA THR A 35 10.72 -0.40 15.66
C THR A 35 11.40 0.98 15.72
N GLY A 36 10.69 2.05 15.35
CA GLY A 36 11.23 3.39 15.21
C GLY A 36 12.02 3.62 13.92
N GLU A 37 12.00 2.68 12.99
CA GLU A 37 12.78 2.75 11.75
C GLU A 37 11.95 3.24 10.55
N ILE A 38 12.60 3.97 9.65
CA ILE A 38 12.01 4.35 8.35
C ILE A 38 12.45 3.30 7.34
N ARG A 39 11.51 2.51 6.84
CA ARG A 39 11.78 1.50 5.80
C ARG A 39 11.06 1.80 4.49
N PRO A 40 11.68 1.48 3.34
CA PRO A 40 11.00 1.50 2.06
C PRO A 40 9.94 0.39 2.00
N ALA A 41 8.70 0.74 1.68
CA ALA A 41 7.60 -0.21 1.57
C ALA A 41 6.49 0.33 0.67
N ASP A 42 5.77 -0.58 0.02
CA ASP A 42 4.61 -0.28 -0.79
C ASP A 42 3.34 -0.55 0.03
N VAL A 43 2.29 0.24 -0.23
CA VAL A 43 1.02 0.17 0.49
C VAL A 43 -0.13 -0.04 -0.47
N GLY A 44 -0.79 -1.20 -0.35
CA GLY A 44 -2.01 -1.50 -1.08
C GLY A 44 -3.25 -1.05 -0.30
N ILE A 45 -4.12 -0.29 -0.95
CA ILE A 45 -5.36 0.27 -0.40
C ILE A 45 -6.55 -0.26 -1.20
N VAL A 46 -7.62 -0.63 -0.48
CA VAL A 46 -8.91 -1.06 -1.04
C VAL A 46 -10.02 -0.24 -0.38
N GLY A 47 -10.71 0.56 -1.18
CA GLY A 47 -11.65 1.58 -0.70
C GLY A 47 -10.98 2.52 0.30
N GLU A 48 -11.48 2.53 1.54
CA GLU A 48 -10.95 3.34 2.65
C GLU A 48 -10.00 2.56 3.57
N MET A 49 -9.67 1.30 3.24
CA MET A 49 -8.89 0.40 4.10
C MET A 49 -7.51 0.10 3.51
N ILE A 50 -6.48 0.17 4.36
CA ILE A 50 -5.16 -0.37 4.03
C ILE A 50 -5.28 -1.89 3.99
N ALA A 51 -5.18 -2.46 2.79
CA ALA A 51 -5.33 -3.90 2.56
C ALA A 51 -4.03 -4.65 2.84
N SER A 52 -2.88 -4.09 2.45
CA SER A 52 -1.58 -4.68 2.77
C SER A 52 -0.45 -3.65 2.79
N VAL A 53 0.60 -3.96 3.55
CA VAL A 53 1.90 -3.28 3.51
C VAL A 53 2.94 -4.34 3.21
N HIS A 54 3.77 -4.12 2.18
CA HIS A 54 4.75 -5.11 1.72
C HIS A 54 6.04 -4.44 1.23
N PRO A 55 7.16 -5.20 1.11
CA PRO A 55 8.39 -4.66 0.55
C PRO A 55 8.20 -4.18 -0.90
N ARG A 56 8.99 -3.19 -1.32
CA ARG A 56 8.92 -2.60 -2.66
C ARG A 56 8.99 -3.65 -3.77
N GLY A 57 8.12 -3.53 -4.77
CA GLY A 57 8.12 -4.41 -5.94
C GLY A 57 7.66 -5.85 -5.66
N SER A 58 7.07 -6.11 -4.50
CA SER A 58 6.47 -7.42 -4.20
C SER A 58 5.11 -7.62 -4.89
N ARG A 59 4.45 -6.52 -5.26
CA ARG A 59 3.12 -6.48 -5.87
C ARG A 59 3.03 -5.34 -6.86
N GLU A 60 2.36 -5.59 -7.98
CA GLU A 60 2.09 -4.62 -9.04
C GLU A 60 0.61 -4.68 -9.48
N ASP A 61 -0.18 -5.51 -8.81
CA ASP A 61 -1.59 -5.78 -9.10
C ASP A 61 -2.48 -4.69 -8.49
N ALA A 62 -2.57 -3.53 -9.15
CA ALA A 62 -3.45 -2.43 -8.73
C ALA A 62 -4.10 -1.67 -9.89
N HIS A 63 -5.29 -1.13 -9.63
CA HIS A 63 -6.01 -0.28 -10.59
C HIS A 63 -5.35 1.09 -10.76
N GLU A 64 -4.94 1.70 -9.65
CA GLU A 64 -4.16 2.93 -9.66
C GLU A 64 -2.80 2.69 -8.96
N VAL A 65 -1.72 3.11 -9.59
CA VAL A 65 -0.38 3.08 -9.00
C VAL A 65 0.10 4.51 -8.84
N ARG A 66 0.47 4.88 -7.60
CA ARG A 66 0.97 6.21 -7.28
C ARG A 66 2.35 6.12 -6.66
N SER A 67 3.35 6.63 -7.39
CA SER A 67 4.68 6.83 -6.82
C SER A 67 4.69 8.04 -5.90
N ARG A 68 5.17 7.86 -4.66
CA ARG A 68 5.61 8.98 -3.82
C ARG A 68 7.12 8.92 -3.69
N PRO A 69 7.87 9.39 -4.70
CA PRO A 69 9.30 9.42 -4.60
C PRO A 69 9.70 10.24 -3.38
N VAL A 70 10.64 9.71 -2.60
CA VAL A 70 11.35 10.52 -1.61
C VAL A 70 11.90 11.75 -2.35
N ALA A 71 11.66 12.93 -1.80
CA ALA A 71 12.24 14.15 -2.32
C ALA A 71 13.76 14.04 -2.19
N THR A 72 14.42 13.52 -3.22
CA THR A 72 15.85 13.65 -3.38
C THR A 72 16.05 15.11 -3.76
N CYS A 73 16.47 15.92 -2.80
CA CYS A 73 17.03 17.22 -3.12
C CYS A 73 18.29 16.94 -3.97
N PRO A 74 18.35 17.36 -5.25
CA PRO A 74 19.61 17.24 -5.98
C PRO A 74 20.68 18.09 -5.28
N PRO A 75 21.94 17.63 -5.19
CA PRO A 75 23.01 18.49 -4.71
C PRO A 75 23.14 19.71 -5.65
N ALA A 76 23.27 20.88 -5.02
CA ALA A 76 23.29 22.22 -5.63
C ALA A 76 24.41 22.44 -6.66
#